data_AF-C6VRX8-F1
#
_entry.id   AF-C6VRX8-F1
#
_cell.length_a   1.000
_cell.length_b   1.000
_cell.length_c   1.000
_cell.angle_alpha   90.00
_cell.angle_beta   90.00
_cell.angle_gamma   90.00
#
_symmetry.space_group_name_H-M   'P 1'
#
loop_
_entity.id
_entity.type
_entity.pdbx_description
1 polymer ?
#
loop_
_entity_poly.entity_id
_entity_poly.type
_entity_poly.pdbx_seq_one_letter_code
_entity_poly.pdbx_strand_id
1 'polypeptide(L)' 'MKPRAKSYMLDLSKVKINPNLKSHANDPFVVRKIEEAKRVLKSLKTPIDDIWD' A
#
# COMPACT_ATOMS: atom_id res chain seq x y z
N MET A 1 30.88 11.12 0.36
CA MET A 1 30.38 10.06 -0.56
C MET A 1 28.87 9.94 -0.35
N LYS A 2 28.05 10.05 -1.41
CA LYS A 2 26.59 9.86 -1.30
C LYS A 2 26.26 8.36 -1.41
N PRO A 3 25.47 7.75 -0.52
CA PRO A 3 25.06 6.36 -0.69
C PRO A 3 24.08 6.25 -1.87
N ARG A 4 24.40 5.40 -2.85
CA ARG A 4 23.47 5.05 -3.93
C ARG A 4 22.34 4.22 -3.33
N ALA A 5 21.10 4.68 -3.50
CA ALA A 5 19.92 3.90 -3.17
C ALA A 5 19.94 2.62 -4.00
N LYS A 6 20.03 1.47 -3.33
CA LYS A 6 19.90 0.16 -3.99
C LYS A 6 18.41 -0.04 -4.28
N SER A 7 18.03 -0.04 -5.56
CA SER A 7 16.68 -0.44 -5.98
C SER A 7 16.52 -1.94 -5.73
N TYR A 8 16.04 -2.30 -4.55
CA TYR A 8 15.65 -3.67 -4.29
C TYR A 8 14.34 -3.92 -5.03
N MET A 9 14.42 -4.50 -6.24
CA MET A 9 13.24 -5.11 -6.86
C MET A 9 12.75 -6.20 -5.92
N LEU A 10 11.65 -5.92 -5.23
CA LEU A 10 11.09 -6.79 -4.21
C LEU A 10 10.42 -7.97 -4.93
N ASP A 11 11.08 -9.13 -4.90
CA ASP A 11 10.54 -10.36 -5.48
C ASP A 11 9.43 -10.90 -4.58
N LEU A 12 8.19 -10.58 -4.92
CA LEU A 12 6.99 -10.96 -4.16
C LEU A 12 6.78 -12.49 -4.09
N SER A 13 7.37 -13.27 -5.00
CA SER A 13 7.29 -14.74 -4.96
C SER A 13 7.99 -15.35 -3.74
N LYS A 14 8.92 -14.60 -3.13
CA LYS A 14 9.69 -15.02 -1.96
C LYS A 14 9.11 -14.49 -0.64
N VAL A 15 8.06 -13.68 -0.70
CA VAL A 15 7.42 -13.11 0.50
C VAL A 15 6.47 -14.15 1.10
N LYS A 16 6.71 -14.54 2.35
CA LYS A 16 5.84 -15.43 3.11
C LYS A 16 4.92 -14.62 4.00
N ILE A 17 3.61 -14.87 3.91
CA ILE A 17 2.61 -14.28 4.80
C ILE A 17 2.73 -14.95 6.16
N ASN A 18 2.92 -14.17 7.22
CA ASN A 18 2.92 -14.69 8.58
C ASN A 18 1.47 -14.92 9.06
N PRO A 19 1.04 -16.18 9.29
CA PRO A 19 -0.33 -16.49 9.66
C PRO A 19 -0.68 -16.09 11.11
N ASN A 20 0.33 -15.80 11.95
CA ASN A 20 0.12 -15.42 13.35
C ASN A 20 -0.15 -13.92 13.53
N LEU A 21 0.00 -13.13 12.47
CA LEU A 21 -0.43 -11.73 12.50
C LEU A 21 -1.96 -11.72 12.48
N LYS A 22 -2.57 -11.22 13.56
CA LYS A 22 -4.02 -11.05 13.63
C LYS A 22 -4.45 -10.15 12.48
N SER A 23 -5.31 -10.68 11.62
CA SER A 23 -5.92 -9.87 10.56
C SER A 23 -6.86 -8.86 11.19
N HIS A 24 -6.53 -7.58 11.04
CA HIS A 24 -7.43 -6.47 11.38
C HIS A 24 -8.31 -6.06 10.20
N ALA A 25 -8.39 -6.87 9.15
CA ALA A 25 -9.16 -6.56 7.95
C ALA A 25 -10.66 -6.31 8.25
N ASN A 26 -11.18 -6.98 9.28
CA ASN A 26 -12.58 -6.85 9.73
C ASN A 26 -12.75 -5.92 10.94
N ASP A 27 -11.69 -5.22 11.37
CA ASP A 27 -11.78 -4.26 12.46
C ASP A 27 -12.68 -3.07 12.01
N PRO A 28 -13.70 -2.67 12.80
CA PRO A 28 -14.60 -1.58 12.44
C PRO A 28 -13.87 -0.27 12.09
N PHE A 29 -12.75 0.02 12.76
CA PHE A 29 -11.95 1.20 12.47
C PHE A 29 -11.29 1.10 11.08
N VAL A 30 -10.71 -0.07 10.78
CA VAL A 30 -10.01 -0.34 9.51
C VAL A 30 -10.99 -0.30 8.34
N VAL A 31 -12.14 -0.96 8.47
CA VAL A 31 -13.20 -0.94 7.44
C VAL A 31 -13.64 0.49 7.15
N ARG A 32 -13.92 1.28 8.18
CA ARG A 32 -14.34 2.69 8.03
C ARG A 32 -13.29 3.54 7.30
N LYS A 33 -12.01 3.36 7.64
CA LYS A 33 -10.92 4.10 7.00
C LYS A 33 -10.71 3.71 5.55
N ILE A 34 -10.85 2.43 5.22
CA ILE A 34 -10.78 1.94 3.84
C ILE A 34 -11.94 2.51 3.01
N GLU A 35 -13.17 2.54 3.55
CA GLU A 35 -14.31 3.14 2.86
C GLU A 35 -14.14 4.64 2.61
N GLU A 36 -13.64 5.37 3.60
CA GLU A 36 -13.30 6.79 3.48
C GLU A 36 -12.27 7.02 2.36
N ALA A 37 -11.17 6.27 2.38
CA ALA A 37 -10.14 6.34 1.34
C ALA A 37 -10.70 6.03 -0.06
N LYS A 38 -11.55 5.00 -0.19
CA LYS A 38 -12.22 4.67 -1.45
C LYS A 38 -13.09 5.82 -1.97
N ARG A 39 -13.81 6.52 -1.10
CA ARG A 39 -14.63 7.68 -1.49
C ARG A 39 -13.77 8.83 -2.01
N VAL A 40 -12.67 9.14 -1.31
CA VAL A 40 -11.73 10.20 -1.70
C VAL A 40 -11.06 9.85 -3.04
N LEU A 41 -10.55 8.62 -3.18
CA LEU A 41 -9.91 8.15 -4.42
C LEU A 41 -10.88 8.13 -5.60
N LYS A 42 -12.15 7.80 -5.40
CA LYS A 42 -13.17 7.87 -6.46
C LYS A 42 -13.40 9.30 -6.97
N SER A 43 -13.22 10.29 -6.11
CA SER A 43 -13.36 11.71 -6.48
C SER A 43 -12.13 12.30 -7.15
N LEU A 44 -10.97 11.63 -7.01
CA LEU A 44 -9.75 11.97 -7.73
C LEU A 44 -9.85 11.43 -9.16
N LYS A 45 -9.92 12.33 -10.14
CA LYS A 45 -9.81 12.02 -11.58
C LYS A 45 -8.44 11.35 -11.80
N THR A 46 -8.40 10.09 -12.24
CA THR A 46 -7.16 9.29 -12.40
C THR A 46 -6.25 9.79 -13.52
N PRO A 47 -4.93 9.46 -13.55
CA PRO A 47 -4.10 8.79 -12.54
C PRO A 47 -2.94 9.65 -12.00
N ILE A 48 -2.40 9.27 -10.83
CA ILE A 48 -1.12 9.77 -10.31
C ILE A 48 -0.01 8.98 -11.02
N ASP A 49 0.15 9.19 -12.33
CA ASP A 49 1.28 8.61 -13.08
C ASP A 49 2.51 9.55 -13.03
N ASP A 50 2.32 10.82 -12.65
CA ASP A 50 3.34 11.88 -12.77
C ASP A 50 4.20 12.13 -11.50
N ILE A 51 4.10 11.30 -10.45
CA ILE A 51 4.87 11.51 -9.20
C ILE A 51 6.23 10.79 -9.20
N TRP A 52 6.54 10.00 -10.24
CA TRP A 52 7.78 9.22 -10.32
C TRP A 52 8.66 9.50 -11.56
N ASP A 53 8.53 10.68 -12.17
CA ASP A 53 9.52 11.20 -13.16
C ASP A 53 10.70 11.93 -12.48
#